data_AF-A0A9D1WHH0-F1
#
_entry.id   AF-A0A9D1WHH0-F1
#
_cell.length_a   1.000
_cell.length_b   1.000
_cell.length_c   1.000
_cell.angle_alpha   90.00
_cell.angle_beta   90.00
_cell.angle_gamma   90.00
#
_symmetry.space_group_name_H-M   'P 1'
#
loop_
_entity.id
_entity.type
_entity.pdbx_description
1 polymer ?
#
loop_
_entity_poly.entity_id
_entity_poly.type
_entity_poly.pdbx_seq_one_letter_code
_entity_poly.pdbx_strand_id
1 'polypeptide(L)'
;MTAGLFLLQIVGFYLQTVPVAVLFWSEIPEEYLKKSYRKCLRNSMLLLTALLPGLLVLAQICYDWNLESYQVWCNLYMVAVIIIFFVSAATKLSMEWKKILIALLLVIQYEAVIVNVNNIFIGVWNVNVHLTVPYEWQTILMLAADNLILLPLAYALMTQVVRKNMGYVQGQTLSRGCIYVIISIGVYITGSAIVGFPITFEEAVFLLGLLICNVITYVIFFSEVSLGKQQIQIEEQIQLVNTRYRLIQENIENTRRIRHDMRHQLSALRVMYEEKNWKSMGEFLKISEEELGHLEEQGKICRYPILDSLLRYYKDYAENREIPMQLQIQVSKEYSFHIMDMTALIGNCMENALEACLQISPEKRWIQVEIKEVG
;
A
#
# COMPACT_ATOMS: atom_id res chain seq x y z
N MET A 1 19.73 -32.76 -33.17
CA MET A 1 18.88 -33.00 -31.98
C MET A 1 17.66 -33.86 -32.36
N THR A 2 17.19 -34.81 -31.54
CA THR A 2 15.97 -35.58 -31.85
C THR A 2 14.71 -34.74 -31.63
N ALA A 3 13.62 -35.04 -32.34
CA ALA A 3 12.35 -34.32 -32.19
C ALA A 3 11.80 -34.38 -30.74
N GLY A 4 12.03 -35.49 -30.04
CA GLY A 4 11.68 -35.64 -28.62
C GLY A 4 12.45 -34.67 -27.73
N LEU A 5 13.77 -34.57 -27.89
CA LEU A 5 14.59 -33.65 -27.08
C LEU A 5 14.22 -32.18 -27.32
N PHE A 6 13.81 -31.84 -28.55
CA PHE A 6 13.31 -30.50 -28.91
C PHE A 6 12.03 -30.13 -28.16
N LEU A 7 11.07 -31.05 -28.09
CA LEU A 7 9.85 -30.84 -27.31
C LEU A 7 10.15 -30.69 -25.82
N LEU A 8 11.10 -31.46 -25.29
CA LEU A 8 11.52 -31.35 -23.89
C LEU A 8 12.12 -29.96 -23.59
N GLN A 9 12.95 -29.39 -24.47
CA GLN A 9 13.48 -28.03 -24.27
C GLN A 9 12.36 -26.97 -24.21
N ILE A 10 11.34 -27.11 -25.05
CA ILE A 10 10.19 -26.18 -25.06
C ILE A 10 9.42 -26.29 -23.74
N VAL A 11 9.11 -27.50 -23.31
CA VAL A 11 8.36 -27.75 -22.06
C VAL A 11 9.15 -27.23 -20.86
N GLY A 12 10.45 -27.52 -20.79
CA GLY A 12 11.33 -27.03 -19.73
C GLY A 12 11.37 -25.50 -19.66
N PHE A 13 11.53 -24.83 -20.79
CA PHE A 13 11.51 -23.36 -20.86
C PHE A 13 10.22 -22.76 -20.30
N TYR A 14 9.06 -23.32 -20.66
CA TYR A 14 7.78 -22.83 -20.13
C TYR A 14 7.59 -23.13 -18.64
N LEU A 15 7.96 -24.33 -18.20
CA LEU A 15 7.91 -24.70 -16.78
C LEU A 15 8.80 -23.81 -15.90
N GLN A 16 9.87 -23.24 -16.47
CA GLN A 16 10.74 -22.31 -15.76
C GLN A 16 10.24 -20.85 -15.86
N THR A 17 9.89 -20.37 -17.05
CA THR A 17 9.61 -18.92 -17.25
C THR A 17 8.19 -18.48 -16.90
N VAL A 18 7.19 -19.37 -17.02
CA VAL A 18 5.79 -19.03 -16.74
C VAL A 18 5.54 -18.76 -15.26
N PRO A 19 6.01 -19.60 -14.32
CA PRO A 19 5.87 -19.34 -12.88
C PRO A 19 6.48 -18.00 -12.47
N VAL A 20 7.68 -17.68 -12.95
CA VAL A 20 8.37 -16.40 -12.73
C VAL A 20 7.49 -15.22 -13.13
N ALA A 21 6.93 -15.24 -14.35
CA ALA A 21 6.07 -14.17 -14.82
C ALA A 21 4.78 -14.05 -13.98
N VAL A 22 4.17 -15.18 -13.59
CA VAL A 22 2.97 -15.18 -12.74
C VAL A 22 3.27 -14.58 -11.37
N LEU A 23 4.36 -15.01 -10.72
CA LEU A 23 4.77 -14.53 -9.40
C LEU A 23 5.08 -13.03 -9.42
N PHE A 24 5.88 -12.58 -10.38
CA PHE A 24 6.25 -11.16 -10.52
C PHE A 24 5.03 -10.24 -10.66
N TRP A 25 4.05 -10.62 -11.48
CA TRP A 25 2.84 -9.78 -11.60
C TRP A 25 1.91 -9.93 -10.39
N SER A 26 1.98 -11.03 -9.64
CA SER A 26 1.12 -11.29 -8.48
C SER A 26 1.49 -10.49 -7.24
N GLU A 27 2.79 -10.21 -7.06
CA GLU A 27 3.31 -9.45 -5.91
C GLU A 27 3.12 -7.93 -6.06
N ILE A 28 2.84 -7.44 -7.26
CA ILE A 28 2.68 -6.02 -7.55
C ILE A 28 1.21 -5.59 -7.30
N PRO A 29 0.95 -4.60 -6.43
CA PRO A 29 -0.38 -4.03 -6.25
C PRO A 29 -0.94 -3.41 -7.54
N GLU A 30 -2.25 -3.53 -7.76
CA GLU A 30 -2.91 -3.07 -8.99
C GLU A 30 -2.81 -1.55 -9.21
N GLU A 31 -2.71 -0.77 -8.15
CA GLU A 31 -2.52 0.69 -8.17
C GLU A 31 -1.25 1.11 -8.92
N TYR A 32 -0.26 0.22 -9.00
CA TYR A 32 1.03 0.48 -9.64
C TYR A 32 1.10 0.02 -11.10
N LEU A 33 0.04 -0.64 -11.60
CA LEU A 33 0.00 -1.15 -12.96
C LEU A 33 -0.60 -0.11 -13.92
N LYS A 34 0.14 0.27 -14.98
CA LYS A 34 -0.39 1.17 -16.04
C LYS A 34 -1.50 0.54 -16.89
N LYS A 35 -1.64 -0.79 -16.85
CA LYS A 35 -2.64 -1.58 -17.60
C LYS A 35 -3.17 -2.68 -16.68
N SER A 36 -4.36 -3.21 -16.97
CA SER A 36 -4.93 -4.36 -16.23
C SER A 36 -3.93 -5.51 -16.13
N TYR A 37 -3.88 -6.17 -14.96
CA TYR A 37 -3.08 -7.36 -14.66
C TYR A 37 -3.09 -8.38 -15.82
N ARG A 38 -4.27 -8.72 -16.34
CA ARG A 38 -4.42 -9.68 -17.45
C ARG A 38 -3.68 -9.24 -18.71
N LYS A 39 -3.67 -7.94 -19.03
CA LYS A 39 -2.94 -7.40 -20.19
C LYS A 39 -1.43 -7.44 -19.96
N CYS A 40 -0.98 -7.12 -18.75
CA CYS A 40 0.45 -7.19 -18.39
C CYS A 40 0.97 -8.63 -18.49
N LEU A 41 0.27 -9.58 -17.85
CA LEU A 41 0.60 -11.00 -17.88
C LEU A 41 0.58 -11.55 -19.31
N ARG A 42 -0.48 -11.29 -20.08
CA ARG A 42 -0.57 -11.73 -21.50
C ARG A 42 0.60 -11.19 -22.32
N ASN A 43 0.93 -9.92 -22.19
CA ASN A 43 2.04 -9.33 -22.95
C ASN A 43 3.40 -9.94 -22.53
N SER A 44 3.58 -10.27 -21.26
CA SER A 44 4.77 -11.01 -20.80
C SER A 44 4.81 -12.43 -21.36
N MET A 45 3.69 -13.16 -21.40
CA MET A 45 3.63 -14.50 -22.00
C MET A 45 3.91 -14.48 -23.51
N LEU A 46 3.41 -13.47 -24.22
CA LEU A 46 3.72 -13.25 -25.64
C LEU A 46 5.20 -12.95 -25.85
N LEU A 47 5.80 -12.14 -24.98
CA LEU A 47 7.24 -11.85 -25.01
C LEU A 47 8.07 -13.11 -24.79
N LEU A 48 7.76 -13.91 -23.77
CA LEU A 48 8.47 -15.16 -23.47
C LEU A 48 8.35 -16.16 -24.63
N THR A 49 7.14 -16.30 -25.19
CA THR A 49 6.91 -17.13 -26.39
C THR A 49 7.68 -16.62 -27.62
N ALA A 50 7.80 -15.30 -27.79
CA ALA A 50 8.56 -14.72 -28.89
C ALA A 50 10.09 -14.92 -28.73
N LEU A 51 10.56 -15.10 -27.50
CA LEU A 51 11.96 -15.37 -27.20
C LEU A 51 12.32 -16.84 -27.42
N LEU A 52 11.41 -17.78 -27.10
CA LEU A 52 11.61 -19.24 -27.23
C LEU A 52 12.38 -19.71 -28.48
N PRO A 53 12.12 -19.23 -29.71
CA PRO A 53 12.89 -19.66 -30.89
C PRO A 53 14.39 -19.42 -30.77
N GLY A 54 14.81 -18.35 -30.08
CA GLY A 54 16.22 -18.05 -29.83
C GLY A 54 16.91 -19.13 -29.00
N LEU A 55 16.23 -19.66 -27.98
CA LEU A 55 16.75 -20.80 -27.20
C LEU A 55 16.91 -22.03 -28.09
N LEU A 56 15.92 -22.32 -28.94
CA LEU A 56 15.91 -23.50 -29.78
C LEU A 56 16.99 -23.45 -30.87
N VAL A 57 17.24 -22.27 -31.45
CA VAL A 57 18.35 -22.04 -32.39
C VAL A 57 19.69 -22.20 -31.68
N LEU A 58 19.87 -21.62 -30.50
CA LEU A 58 21.10 -21.78 -29.71
C LEU A 58 21.34 -23.24 -29.32
N ALA A 59 20.30 -23.95 -28.90
CA ALA A 59 20.36 -25.38 -28.58
C ALA A 59 20.82 -26.20 -29.80
N GLN A 60 20.24 -25.92 -30.98
CA GLN A 60 20.60 -26.62 -32.21
C GLN A 60 22.06 -26.33 -32.64
N ILE A 61 22.50 -25.07 -32.59
CA ILE A 61 23.88 -24.69 -32.91
C ILE A 61 24.88 -25.36 -31.95
N CYS A 62 24.60 -25.31 -30.64
CA CYS A 62 25.49 -25.90 -29.64
C CYS A 62 25.57 -27.43 -29.77
N TYR A 63 24.45 -28.07 -30.13
CA TYR A 63 24.40 -29.51 -30.41
C TYR A 63 25.24 -29.88 -31.63
N ASP A 64 25.11 -29.13 -32.73
CA ASP A 64 25.80 -29.43 -33.99
C ASP A 64 27.33 -29.20 -33.89
N TRP A 65 27.78 -28.33 -32.99
CA TRP A 65 29.19 -27.97 -32.81
C TRP A 65 29.89 -28.75 -31.69
N ASN A 66 29.18 -29.68 -31.03
CA ASN A 66 29.65 -30.48 -29.90
C ASN A 66 30.40 -29.65 -28.84
N LEU A 67 29.90 -28.43 -28.60
CA LEU A 67 30.48 -27.52 -27.63
C LEU A 67 30.21 -28.07 -26.22
N GLU A 68 31.25 -28.45 -25.48
CA GLU A 68 31.16 -28.76 -24.03
C GLU A 68 30.51 -27.60 -23.23
N SER A 69 30.44 -26.41 -23.84
CA SER A 69 29.84 -25.20 -23.29
C SER A 69 28.34 -25.02 -23.55
N TYR A 70 27.61 -26.03 -24.08
CA TYR A 70 26.16 -25.95 -24.37
C TYR A 70 25.37 -25.33 -23.20
N GLN A 71 25.63 -25.80 -21.98
CA GLN A 71 24.91 -25.38 -20.77
C GLN A 71 25.18 -23.90 -20.41
N VAL A 72 26.42 -23.44 -20.62
CA VAL A 72 26.82 -22.04 -20.37
C VAL A 72 26.04 -21.11 -21.30
N TRP A 73 25.92 -21.44 -22.58
CA TRP A 73 25.17 -20.64 -23.55
C TRP A 73 23.68 -20.60 -23.24
N CYS A 74 23.08 -21.70 -22.82
CA CYS A 74 21.69 -21.73 -22.37
C CYS A 74 21.47 -20.85 -21.12
N ASN A 75 22.38 -20.90 -20.15
CA ASN A 75 22.32 -20.05 -18.96
C ASN A 75 22.45 -18.55 -19.31
N LEU A 76 23.40 -18.18 -20.17
CA LEU A 76 23.57 -16.80 -20.65
C LEU A 76 22.32 -16.30 -21.37
N TYR A 77 21.72 -17.16 -22.20
CA TYR A 77 20.46 -16.84 -22.87
C TYR A 77 19.32 -16.62 -21.87
N MET A 78 19.19 -17.47 -20.84
CA MET A 78 18.16 -17.30 -19.80
C MET A 78 18.35 -15.99 -19.02
N VAL A 79 19.59 -15.61 -18.72
CA VAL A 79 19.90 -14.29 -18.13
C VAL A 79 19.43 -13.16 -19.05
N ALA A 80 19.68 -13.27 -20.36
CA ALA A 80 19.19 -12.28 -21.33
C ALA A 80 17.66 -12.21 -21.36
N VAL A 81 16.96 -13.35 -21.30
CA VAL A 81 15.49 -13.40 -21.21
C VAL A 81 14.97 -12.67 -19.97
N ILE A 82 15.60 -12.87 -18.81
CA ILE A 82 15.24 -12.19 -17.55
C ILE A 82 15.44 -10.67 -17.68
N ILE A 83 16.55 -10.22 -18.28
CA ILE A 83 16.82 -8.80 -18.51
C ILE A 83 15.77 -8.18 -19.45
N ILE A 84 15.44 -8.87 -20.55
CA ILE A 84 14.42 -8.40 -21.51
C ILE A 84 13.04 -8.34 -20.83
N PHE A 85 12.68 -9.35 -20.04
CA PHE A 85 11.46 -9.36 -19.24
C PHE A 85 11.43 -8.16 -18.29
N PHE A 86 12.52 -7.90 -17.58
CA PHE A 86 12.63 -6.78 -16.64
C PHE A 86 12.41 -5.43 -17.31
N VAL A 87 13.13 -5.18 -18.41
CA VAL A 87 12.98 -3.93 -19.17
C VAL A 87 11.53 -3.76 -19.63
N SER A 88 10.93 -4.83 -20.18
CA SER A 88 9.53 -4.82 -20.59
C SER A 88 8.57 -4.56 -19.42
N ALA A 89 8.81 -5.18 -18.26
CA ALA A 89 7.98 -5.02 -17.07
C ALA A 89 8.07 -3.60 -16.51
N ALA A 90 9.29 -3.04 -16.40
CA ALA A 90 9.53 -1.69 -15.88
C ALA A 90 8.76 -0.62 -16.67
N THR A 91 8.65 -0.74 -17.99
CA THR A 91 7.85 0.22 -18.79
C THR A 91 6.36 0.26 -18.42
N LYS A 92 5.82 -0.85 -17.91
CA LYS A 92 4.39 -1.03 -17.58
C LYS A 92 4.05 -0.63 -16.13
N LEU A 93 5.05 -0.25 -15.34
CA LEU A 93 4.91 0.08 -13.92
C LEU A 93 5.06 1.60 -13.70
N SER A 94 4.38 2.12 -12.68
CA SER A 94 4.49 3.51 -12.20
C SER A 94 5.32 3.63 -10.90
N MET A 95 5.97 2.54 -10.47
CA MET A 95 6.72 2.45 -9.21
C MET A 95 8.15 3.02 -9.33
N GLU A 96 8.73 3.35 -8.18
CA GLU A 96 10.18 3.58 -8.07
C GLU A 96 10.97 2.34 -8.51
N TRP A 97 12.05 2.56 -9.26
CA TRP A 97 12.90 1.49 -9.82
C TRP A 97 13.44 0.52 -8.76
N LYS A 98 13.68 0.99 -7.53
CA LYS A 98 14.12 0.13 -6.40
C LYS A 98 13.06 -0.90 -5.99
N LYS A 99 11.77 -0.55 -6.03
CA LYS A 99 10.69 -1.50 -5.72
C LYS A 99 10.58 -2.58 -6.80
N ILE A 100 10.72 -2.17 -8.06
CA ILE A 100 10.75 -3.09 -9.21
C ILE A 100 11.96 -4.02 -9.09
N LEU A 101 13.11 -3.50 -8.66
CA LEU A 101 14.31 -4.30 -8.42
C LEU A 101 14.07 -5.34 -7.31
N ILE A 102 13.49 -4.97 -6.17
CA ILE A 102 13.15 -5.93 -5.10
C ILE A 102 12.23 -7.03 -5.65
N ALA A 103 11.12 -6.66 -6.27
CA ALA A 103 10.17 -7.59 -6.89
C ALA A 103 10.88 -8.60 -7.83
N LEU A 104 11.69 -8.09 -8.75
CA LEU A 104 12.47 -8.95 -9.65
C LEU A 104 13.42 -9.89 -8.89
N LEU A 105 14.17 -9.37 -7.93
CA LEU A 105 15.13 -10.18 -7.19
C LEU A 105 14.43 -11.24 -6.32
N LEU A 106 13.23 -10.99 -5.80
CA LEU A 106 12.42 -11.99 -5.10
C LEU A 106 12.07 -13.18 -6.00
N VAL A 107 11.67 -12.89 -7.24
CA VAL A 107 11.31 -13.94 -8.19
C VAL A 107 12.55 -14.70 -8.69
N ILE A 108 13.69 -14.04 -8.82
CA ILE A 108 14.96 -14.74 -9.11
C ILE A 108 15.34 -15.69 -7.96
N GLN A 109 15.06 -15.33 -6.71
CA GLN A 109 15.29 -16.25 -5.58
C GLN A 109 14.36 -17.46 -5.62
N TYR A 110 13.11 -17.33 -6.07
CA TYR A 110 12.23 -18.48 -6.29
C TYR A 110 12.83 -19.49 -7.27
N GLU A 111 13.38 -19.01 -8.39
CA GLU A 111 14.10 -19.88 -9.35
C GLU A 111 15.29 -20.58 -8.71
N ALA A 112 16.06 -19.84 -7.91
CA ALA A 112 17.20 -20.38 -7.20
C ALA A 112 16.77 -21.48 -6.20
N VAL A 113 15.62 -21.32 -5.54
CA VAL A 113 15.01 -22.33 -4.66
C VAL A 113 14.65 -23.59 -5.42
N ILE A 114 13.96 -23.48 -6.57
CA ILE A 114 13.61 -24.64 -7.41
C ILE A 114 14.87 -25.43 -7.80
N VAL A 115 15.88 -24.74 -8.34
CA VAL A 115 17.12 -25.40 -8.79
C VAL A 115 17.80 -26.17 -7.67
N ASN A 116 17.77 -25.65 -6.44
CA ASN A 116 18.39 -26.32 -5.30
C ASN A 116 17.58 -27.49 -4.76
N VAL A 117 16.25 -27.38 -4.73
CA VAL A 117 15.38 -28.52 -4.38
C VAL A 117 15.62 -29.66 -5.37
N ASN A 118 15.72 -29.34 -6.67
CA ASN A 118 16.05 -30.30 -7.71
C ASN A 118 17.44 -30.93 -7.50
N ASN A 119 18.46 -30.10 -7.25
CA ASN A 119 19.82 -30.55 -6.95
C ASN A 119 19.87 -31.49 -5.73
N ILE A 120 19.21 -31.15 -4.63
CA ILE A 120 19.11 -32.00 -3.42
C ILE A 120 18.48 -33.35 -3.79
N PHE A 121 17.42 -33.35 -4.60
CA PHE A 121 16.75 -34.56 -5.03
C PHE A 121 17.68 -35.46 -5.88
N ILE A 122 18.38 -34.88 -6.86
CA ILE A 122 19.36 -35.59 -7.70
C ILE A 122 20.45 -36.23 -6.81
N GLY A 123 20.98 -35.48 -5.84
CA GLY A 123 22.01 -35.96 -4.92
C GLY A 123 21.54 -37.10 -4.02
N VAL A 124 20.38 -36.95 -3.37
CA VAL A 124 19.84 -37.97 -2.44
C VAL A 124 19.47 -39.26 -3.16
N TRP A 125 18.91 -39.16 -4.37
CA TRP A 125 18.41 -40.32 -5.11
C TRP A 125 19.41 -40.90 -6.10
N ASN A 126 20.63 -40.34 -6.15
CA ASN A 126 21.73 -40.74 -7.04
C ASN A 126 21.27 -40.92 -8.50
N VAL A 127 20.47 -39.96 -8.99
CA VAL A 127 19.93 -40.00 -10.36
C VAL A 127 21.07 -39.69 -11.33
N ASN A 128 21.35 -40.62 -12.24
CA ASN A 128 22.30 -40.39 -13.33
C ASN A 128 21.69 -39.41 -14.35
N VAL A 129 21.88 -38.11 -14.11
CA VAL A 129 21.53 -37.05 -15.07
C VAL A 129 22.75 -36.79 -15.95
N HIS A 130 22.57 -36.92 -17.27
CA HIS A 130 23.63 -36.54 -18.20
C HIS A 130 23.65 -35.00 -18.30
N LEU A 131 24.75 -34.38 -17.87
CA LEU A 131 24.95 -32.91 -17.86
C LEU A 131 25.01 -32.26 -19.25
N THR A 132 24.73 -32.99 -20.33
CA THR A 132 24.91 -32.53 -21.71
C THR A 132 23.76 -31.67 -22.21
N VAL A 133 22.55 -31.80 -21.63
CA VAL A 133 21.34 -31.05 -22.04
C VAL A 133 20.56 -30.56 -20.81
N PRO A 134 20.07 -29.31 -20.78
CA PRO A 134 19.51 -28.68 -19.58
C PRO A 134 18.12 -29.21 -19.21
N TYR A 135 17.34 -29.68 -20.21
CA TYR A 135 16.05 -30.30 -19.96
C TYR A 135 16.00 -31.73 -20.52
N GLU A 136 16.10 -32.70 -19.63
CA GLU A 136 15.81 -34.10 -19.91
C GLU A 136 14.43 -34.45 -19.33
N TRP A 137 13.91 -35.63 -19.69
CA TRP A 137 12.58 -36.04 -19.21
C TRP A 137 12.51 -36.13 -17.67
N GLN A 138 13.61 -36.53 -17.01
CA GLN A 138 13.71 -36.59 -15.56
C GLN A 138 13.65 -35.19 -14.93
N THR A 139 14.41 -34.24 -15.48
CA THR A 139 14.45 -32.87 -14.95
C THR A 139 13.12 -32.15 -15.17
N ILE A 140 12.41 -32.42 -16.26
CA ILE A 140 11.06 -31.90 -16.52
C ILE A 140 10.04 -32.43 -15.51
N LEU A 141 10.06 -33.73 -15.21
CA LEU A 141 9.17 -34.30 -14.20
C LEU A 141 9.42 -33.70 -12.83
N MET A 142 10.69 -33.50 -12.46
CA MET A 142 11.06 -32.83 -11.20
C MET A 142 10.61 -31.37 -11.19
N LEU A 143 10.91 -30.59 -12.24
CA LEU A 143 10.45 -29.20 -12.37
C LEU A 143 8.93 -29.06 -12.29
N ALA A 144 8.19 -30.01 -12.87
CA ALA A 144 6.74 -30.02 -12.79
C ALA A 144 6.26 -30.32 -11.36
N ALA A 145 6.88 -31.28 -10.67
CA ALA A 145 6.58 -31.63 -9.28
C ALA A 145 6.91 -30.48 -8.31
N ASP A 146 8.08 -29.86 -8.48
CA ASP A 146 8.54 -28.72 -7.69
C ASP A 146 7.58 -27.54 -7.84
N ASN A 147 7.21 -27.19 -9.08
CA ASN A 147 6.23 -26.13 -9.31
C ASN A 147 4.84 -26.48 -8.75
N LEU A 148 4.42 -27.75 -8.75
CA LEU A 148 3.13 -28.14 -8.18
C LEU A 148 3.05 -27.85 -6.67
N ILE A 149 4.18 -27.98 -5.97
CA ILE A 149 4.27 -27.81 -4.50
C ILE A 149 4.67 -26.38 -4.13
N LEU A 150 5.73 -25.85 -4.74
CA LEU A 150 6.35 -24.59 -4.36
C LEU A 150 5.63 -23.37 -4.96
N LEU A 151 5.03 -23.47 -6.15
CA LEU A 151 4.36 -22.32 -6.78
C LEU A 151 3.17 -21.83 -5.96
N PRO A 152 2.25 -22.69 -5.46
CA PRO A 152 1.14 -22.22 -4.61
C PRO A 152 1.63 -21.56 -3.32
N LEU A 153 2.69 -22.11 -2.71
CA LEU A 153 3.29 -21.58 -1.49
C LEU A 153 3.94 -20.21 -1.74
N ALA A 154 4.74 -20.10 -2.80
CA ALA A 154 5.37 -18.86 -3.22
C ALA A 154 4.31 -17.81 -3.58
N TYR A 155 3.27 -18.20 -4.33
CA TYR A 155 2.16 -17.31 -4.69
C TYR A 155 1.43 -16.78 -3.44
N ALA A 156 1.17 -17.66 -2.46
CA ALA A 156 0.56 -17.25 -1.19
C ALA A 156 1.47 -16.25 -0.44
N LEU A 157 2.78 -16.52 -0.36
CA LEU A 157 3.75 -15.61 0.27
C LEU A 157 3.81 -14.26 -0.46
N MET A 158 3.92 -14.27 -1.79
CA MET A 158 3.95 -13.07 -2.62
C MET A 158 2.69 -12.20 -2.44
N THR A 159 1.51 -12.82 -2.44
CA THR A 159 0.25 -12.07 -2.35
C THR A 159 -0.09 -11.64 -0.92
N GLN A 160 0.19 -12.47 0.09
CA GLN A 160 -0.20 -12.18 1.47
C GLN A 160 0.82 -11.31 2.20
N VAL A 161 2.10 -11.45 1.88
CA VAL A 161 3.19 -10.76 2.58
C VAL A 161 3.73 -9.62 1.71
N VAL A 162 4.20 -9.93 0.51
CA VAL A 162 4.92 -8.95 -0.33
C VAL A 162 3.99 -7.86 -0.85
N ARG A 163 2.90 -8.25 -1.53
CA ARG A 163 1.92 -7.31 -2.11
C ARG A 163 1.30 -6.38 -1.07
N LYS A 164 0.90 -6.92 0.09
CA LYS A 164 0.28 -6.12 1.17
C LYS A 164 1.24 -5.10 1.77
N ASN A 165 2.53 -5.41 1.81
CA ASN A 165 3.55 -4.56 2.43
C ASN A 165 4.24 -3.62 1.44
N MET A 166 4.16 -3.87 0.12
CA MET A 166 4.86 -3.13 -0.93
C MET A 166 4.59 -1.60 -0.93
N GLY A 167 3.38 -1.19 -0.52
CA GLY A 167 3.03 0.22 -0.37
C GLY A 167 3.83 0.94 0.73
N TYR A 168 4.14 0.23 1.81
CA TYR A 168 4.82 0.75 3.00
C TYR A 168 6.34 0.73 2.92
N VAL A 169 6.91 -0.05 1.99
CA VAL A 169 8.37 -0.05 1.75
C VAL A 169 8.76 1.27 1.08
N GLN A 170 9.23 2.24 1.87
CA GLN A 170 9.61 3.58 1.39
C GLN A 170 10.89 4.09 2.08
N GLY A 171 11.64 4.95 1.39
CA GLY A 171 12.82 5.62 1.94
C GLY A 171 13.94 4.68 2.39
N GLN A 172 14.27 4.70 3.69
CA GLN A 172 15.37 3.90 4.25
C GLN A 172 15.07 2.39 4.22
N THR A 173 13.82 1.99 4.49
CA THR A 173 13.41 0.55 4.45
C THR A 173 13.57 -0.04 3.05
N LEU A 174 13.31 0.76 2.02
CA LEU A 174 13.50 0.37 0.62
C LEU A 174 14.98 0.11 0.29
N SER A 175 15.88 0.96 0.78
CA SER A 175 17.32 0.79 0.52
C SER A 175 17.90 -0.38 1.30
N ARG A 176 17.45 -0.60 2.55
CA ARG A 176 17.78 -1.81 3.32
C ARG A 176 17.27 -3.07 2.64
N GLY A 177 16.05 -3.06 2.10
CA GLY A 177 15.48 -4.19 1.37
C GLY A 177 16.32 -4.63 0.18
N CYS A 178 16.79 -3.68 -0.64
CA CYS A 178 17.72 -4.01 -1.73
C CYS A 178 18.99 -4.71 -1.22
N ILE A 179 19.58 -4.23 -0.12
CA ILE A 179 20.79 -4.83 0.47
C ILE A 179 20.50 -6.26 0.95
N TYR A 180 19.40 -6.49 1.66
CA TYR A 180 19.02 -7.82 2.13
C TYR A 180 18.86 -8.81 0.99
N VAL A 181 18.13 -8.42 -0.06
CA VAL A 181 17.85 -9.33 -1.17
C VAL A 181 19.11 -9.60 -2.01
N ILE A 182 19.98 -8.60 -2.20
CA ILE A 182 21.28 -8.77 -2.89
C ILE A 182 22.20 -9.68 -2.07
N ILE A 183 22.32 -9.48 -0.76
CA ILE A 183 23.14 -10.32 0.11
C ILE A 183 22.60 -11.76 0.11
N SER A 184 21.27 -11.92 0.23
CA SER A 184 20.64 -13.24 0.21
C SER A 184 20.95 -13.98 -1.11
N ILE A 185 20.82 -13.32 -2.26
CA ILE A 185 21.20 -13.89 -3.56
C ILE A 185 22.70 -14.20 -3.61
N GLY A 186 23.55 -13.28 -3.14
CA GLY A 186 25.01 -13.46 -3.18
C GLY A 186 25.48 -14.65 -2.35
N VAL A 187 24.97 -14.77 -1.11
CA VAL A 187 25.23 -15.93 -0.24
C VAL A 187 24.73 -17.21 -0.90
N TYR A 188 23.55 -17.16 -1.53
CA TYR A 188 22.94 -18.31 -2.15
C TYR A 188 23.68 -18.79 -3.42
N ILE A 189 24.06 -17.88 -4.31
CA ILE A 189 24.87 -18.18 -5.51
C ILE A 189 26.23 -18.73 -5.08
N THR A 190 26.89 -18.10 -4.11
CA THR A 190 28.21 -18.55 -3.64
C THR A 190 28.12 -19.93 -3.00
N GLY A 191 27.10 -20.18 -2.18
CA GLY A 191 26.85 -21.49 -1.58
C GLY A 191 26.60 -22.58 -2.62
N SER A 192 25.77 -22.30 -3.63
CA SER A 192 25.52 -23.22 -4.75
C SER A 192 26.76 -23.47 -5.61
N ALA A 193 27.66 -22.51 -5.74
CA ALA A 193 28.88 -22.66 -6.55
C ALA A 193 29.96 -23.54 -5.89
N ILE A 194 29.89 -23.71 -4.57
CA ILE A 194 30.84 -24.54 -3.80
C ILE A 194 30.49 -26.02 -3.90
N VAL A 195 29.21 -26.35 -4.15
CA VAL A 195 28.73 -27.73 -4.22
C VAL A 195 29.20 -28.40 -5.51
N GLY A 196 29.89 -29.52 -5.36
CA GLY A 196 30.33 -30.36 -6.49
C GLY A 196 29.18 -31.21 -7.04
N PHE A 197 29.34 -31.68 -8.29
CA PHE A 197 28.46 -32.69 -8.87
C PHE A 197 29.26 -33.99 -9.08
N PRO A 198 28.75 -35.16 -8.64
CA PRO A 198 27.46 -35.39 -7.96
C PRO A 198 27.44 -34.90 -6.50
N ILE A 199 26.27 -34.47 -6.04
CA ILE A 199 26.07 -33.87 -4.72
C ILE A 199 26.11 -34.95 -3.65
N THR A 200 26.98 -34.77 -2.67
CA THR A 200 27.09 -35.62 -1.48
C THR A 200 26.00 -35.30 -0.44
N PHE A 201 25.76 -36.22 0.50
CA PHE A 201 24.78 -35.99 1.57
C PHE A 201 25.11 -34.74 2.42
N GLU A 202 26.39 -34.48 2.69
CA GLU A 202 26.83 -33.31 3.46
C GLU A 202 26.53 -32.00 2.72
N GLU A 203 26.78 -31.96 1.40
CA GLU A 203 26.44 -30.82 0.55
C GLU A 203 24.92 -30.60 0.44
N ALA A 204 24.13 -31.68 0.38
CA ALA A 204 22.67 -31.59 0.39
C ALA A 204 22.13 -30.98 1.69
N VAL A 205 22.70 -31.35 2.84
CA VAL A 205 22.38 -30.75 4.15
C VAL A 205 22.77 -29.27 4.18
N PHE A 206 23.92 -28.91 3.61
CA PHE A 206 24.36 -27.52 3.48
C PHE A 206 23.40 -26.67 2.63
N LEU A 207 22.97 -27.17 1.46
CA LEU A 207 21.99 -26.50 0.60
C LEU A 207 20.64 -26.33 1.30
N LEU A 208 20.19 -27.34 2.05
CA LEU A 208 18.97 -27.25 2.84
C LEU A 208 19.08 -26.18 3.94
N GLY A 209 20.23 -26.08 4.60
CA GLY A 209 20.52 -25.01 5.56
C GLY A 209 20.49 -23.62 4.94
N LEU A 210 21.07 -23.46 3.75
CA LEU A 210 21.02 -22.20 2.99
C LEU A 210 19.58 -21.80 2.62
N LEU A 211 18.76 -22.76 2.20
CA LEU A 211 17.35 -22.54 1.87
C LEU A 211 16.56 -22.08 3.10
N ILE A 212 16.80 -22.70 4.27
CA ILE A 212 16.17 -22.27 5.54
C ILE A 212 16.61 -20.85 5.92
N CYS A 213 17.90 -20.55 5.84
CA CYS A 213 18.43 -19.20 6.12
C CYS A 213 17.82 -18.14 5.19
N ASN A 214 17.63 -18.47 3.91
CA ASN A 214 16.98 -17.62 2.92
C ASN A 214 15.54 -17.29 3.33
N VAL A 215 14.75 -18.31 3.68
CA VAL A 215 13.36 -18.15 4.16
C VAL A 215 13.30 -17.30 5.45
N ILE A 216 14.18 -17.56 6.41
CA ILE A 216 14.25 -16.79 7.67
C ILE A 216 14.55 -15.32 7.38
N THR A 217 15.52 -15.04 6.51
CA THR A 217 15.88 -13.66 6.11
C THR A 217 14.68 -12.92 5.55
N TYR A 218 13.85 -13.61 4.74
CA TYR A 218 12.62 -13.03 4.21
C TYR A 218 11.58 -12.74 5.27
N VAL A 219 11.35 -13.68 6.19
CA VAL A 219 10.42 -13.50 7.30
C VAL A 219 10.83 -12.30 8.14
N ILE A 220 12.13 -12.17 8.46
CA ILE A 220 12.67 -11.03 9.23
C ILE A 220 12.44 -9.71 8.47
N PHE A 221 12.79 -9.65 7.18
CA PHE A 221 12.64 -8.43 6.38
C PHE A 221 11.18 -7.97 6.31
N PHE A 222 10.25 -8.86 5.97
CA PHE A 222 8.83 -8.47 5.89
C PHE A 222 8.21 -8.22 7.26
N SER A 223 8.71 -8.86 8.32
CA SER A 223 8.34 -8.54 9.70
C SER A 223 8.79 -7.11 10.06
N GLU A 224 10.01 -6.70 9.72
CA GLU A 224 10.50 -5.32 9.93
C GLU A 224 9.59 -4.29 9.24
N VAL A 225 9.21 -4.56 7.98
CA VAL A 225 8.28 -3.68 7.24
C VAL A 225 6.91 -3.61 7.92
N SER A 226 6.39 -4.74 8.39
CA SER A 226 5.10 -4.79 9.08
C SER A 226 5.11 -4.06 10.42
N LEU A 227 6.21 -4.15 11.17
CA LEU A 227 6.42 -3.43 12.42
C LEU A 227 6.55 -1.92 12.17
N GLY A 228 7.27 -1.53 11.11
CA GLY A 228 7.36 -0.12 10.69
C GLY A 228 5.99 0.47 10.37
N LYS A 229 5.11 -0.29 9.70
CA LYS A 229 3.70 0.12 9.49
C LYS A 229 2.97 0.32 10.81
N GLN A 230 3.07 -0.61 11.75
CA GLN A 230 2.40 -0.49 13.05
C GLN A 230 2.90 0.73 13.82
N GLN A 231 4.19 1.03 13.75
CA GLN A 231 4.77 2.20 14.41
C GLN A 231 4.19 3.51 13.86
N ILE A 232 4.10 3.65 12.53
CA ILE A 232 3.48 4.84 11.90
C ILE A 232 2.02 4.98 12.35
N GLN A 233 1.25 3.89 12.37
CA GLN A 233 -0.15 3.92 12.80
C GLN A 233 -0.30 4.32 14.28
N ILE A 234 0.60 3.85 15.14
CA ILE A 234 0.62 4.23 16.56
C ILE A 234 0.97 5.72 16.71
N GLU A 235 1.93 6.23 15.94
CA GLU A 235 2.30 7.65 15.96
C GLU A 235 1.12 8.55 15.52
N GLU A 236 0.40 8.19 14.46
CA GLU A 236 -0.83 8.87 14.02
C GLU A 236 -1.91 8.86 15.12
N GLN A 237 -2.11 7.72 15.77
CA GLN A 237 -3.06 7.60 16.89
C GLN A 237 -2.67 8.49 18.07
N ILE A 238 -1.38 8.53 18.43
CA ILE A 238 -0.87 9.41 19.50
C ILE A 238 -1.12 10.87 19.15
N GLN A 239 -0.88 11.29 17.89
CA GLN A 239 -1.14 12.67 17.45
C GLN A 239 -2.62 13.03 17.55
N LEU A 240 -3.52 12.10 17.19
CA LEU A 240 -4.96 12.29 17.31
C LEU A 240 -5.37 12.43 18.79
N VAL A 241 -4.86 11.56 19.67
CA VAL A 241 -5.11 11.63 21.12
C VAL A 241 -4.62 12.96 21.69
N ASN A 242 -3.42 13.40 21.33
CA ASN A 242 -2.87 14.69 21.77
C ASN A 242 -3.72 15.87 21.31
N THR A 243 -4.26 15.81 20.09
CA THR A 243 -5.14 16.86 19.57
C THR A 243 -6.48 16.88 20.28
N ARG A 244 -7.07 15.72 20.56
CA ARG A 244 -8.29 15.61 21.38
C ARG A 244 -8.07 16.12 22.80
N TYR A 245 -6.93 15.80 23.39
CA TYR A 245 -6.58 16.28 24.73
C TYR A 245 -6.49 17.80 24.79
N ARG A 246 -5.86 18.44 23.79
CA ARG A 246 -5.81 19.92 23.70
C ARG A 246 -7.20 20.55 23.62
N LEU A 247 -8.09 20.01 22.79
CA LEU A 247 -9.48 20.51 22.69
C LEU A 247 -10.24 20.37 24.02
N ILE A 248 -10.02 19.27 24.75
CA ILE A 248 -10.62 19.09 26.09
C ILE A 248 -10.08 20.14 27.06
N GLN A 249 -8.77 20.42 27.04
CA GLN A 249 -8.17 21.44 27.88
C GLN A 249 -8.72 22.84 27.56
N GLU A 250 -8.84 23.20 26.28
CA GLU A 250 -9.45 24.47 25.85
C GLU A 250 -10.90 24.59 26.31
N ASN A 251 -11.69 23.52 26.19
CA ASN A 251 -13.07 23.49 26.68
C ASN A 251 -13.16 23.65 28.20
N ILE A 252 -12.24 23.04 28.95
CA ILE A 252 -12.16 23.22 30.41
C ILE A 252 -11.82 24.67 30.75
N GLU A 253 -10.86 25.27 30.05
CA GLU A 253 -10.46 26.67 30.24
C GLU A 253 -11.63 27.64 29.91
N ASN A 254 -12.33 27.40 28.79
CA ASN A 254 -13.51 28.17 28.40
C ASN A 254 -14.64 28.03 29.43
N THR A 255 -14.93 26.80 29.88
CA THR A 255 -15.93 26.57 30.93
C THR A 255 -15.55 27.28 32.23
N ARG A 256 -14.26 27.30 32.57
CA ARG A 256 -13.75 28.01 33.75
C ARG A 256 -13.93 29.53 33.61
N ARG A 257 -13.66 30.10 32.43
CA ARG A 257 -13.92 31.52 32.14
C ARG A 257 -15.41 31.86 32.28
N ILE A 258 -16.29 31.09 31.64
CA ILE A 258 -17.75 31.26 31.74
C ILE A 258 -18.19 31.24 33.22
N ARG A 259 -17.71 30.28 34.01
CA ARG A 259 -18.04 30.19 35.44
C ARG A 259 -17.53 31.40 36.23
N HIS A 260 -16.34 31.87 35.92
CA HIS A 260 -15.74 33.04 36.58
C HIS A 260 -16.55 34.32 36.27
N ASP A 261 -16.94 34.50 35.02
CA ASP A 261 -17.73 35.65 34.59
C ASP A 261 -19.13 35.63 35.22
N MET A 262 -19.78 34.45 35.26
CA MET A 262 -21.03 34.25 36.00
C MET A 262 -20.90 34.62 37.49
N ARG A 263 -19.79 34.23 38.14
CA ARG A 263 -19.54 34.57 39.55
C ARG A 263 -19.43 36.09 39.75
N HIS A 264 -18.79 36.80 38.82
CA HIS A 264 -18.68 38.26 38.88
C HIS A 264 -20.03 38.93 38.70
N GLN A 265 -20.83 38.50 37.73
CA GLN A 265 -22.19 39.00 37.54
C GLN A 265 -23.06 38.80 38.79
N LEU A 266 -23.02 37.60 39.40
CA LEU A 266 -23.75 37.32 40.65
C LEU A 266 -23.25 38.17 41.83
N SER A 267 -21.94 38.43 41.90
CA SER A 267 -21.36 39.25 42.96
C SER A 267 -21.76 40.73 42.82
N ALA A 268 -21.78 41.26 41.59
CA ALA A 268 -22.24 42.61 41.30
C ALA A 268 -23.73 42.79 41.68
N LEU A 269 -24.57 41.82 41.31
CA LEU A 269 -25.98 41.80 41.70
C LEU A 269 -26.17 41.78 43.22
N ARG A 270 -25.34 41.01 43.94
CA ARG A 270 -25.40 40.94 45.41
C ARG A 270 -25.06 42.29 46.06
N VAL A 271 -24.02 42.98 45.60
CA VAL A 271 -23.64 44.30 46.14
C VAL A 271 -24.78 45.31 45.92
N MET A 272 -25.35 45.36 44.71
CA MET A 272 -26.47 46.26 44.41
C MET A 272 -27.71 45.96 45.27
N TYR A 273 -27.97 44.69 45.57
CA TYR A 273 -29.03 44.26 46.49
C TYR A 273 -28.78 44.72 47.94
N GLU A 274 -27.56 44.53 48.46
CA GLU A 274 -27.18 44.94 49.82
C GLU A 274 -27.25 46.48 49.99
N GLU A 275 -26.90 47.25 48.96
CA GLU A 275 -27.01 48.72 48.93
C GLU A 275 -28.44 49.25 48.73
N LYS A 276 -29.44 48.36 48.52
CA LYS A 276 -30.83 48.71 48.18
C LYS A 276 -30.96 49.61 46.95
N ASN A 277 -30.01 49.53 46.02
CA ASN A 277 -30.00 50.31 44.78
C ASN A 277 -30.76 49.58 43.67
N TRP A 278 -32.08 49.53 43.81
CA TRP A 278 -32.99 48.81 42.89
C TRP A 278 -32.94 49.32 41.46
N LYS A 279 -32.63 50.61 41.27
CA LYS A 279 -32.58 51.24 39.94
C LYS A 279 -31.39 50.74 39.12
N SER A 280 -30.18 50.76 39.71
CA SER A 280 -28.97 50.25 39.05
C SER A 280 -29.01 48.73 38.85
N MET A 281 -29.66 47.99 39.76
CA MET A 281 -29.86 46.54 39.60
C MET A 281 -30.75 46.20 38.40
N GLY A 282 -31.85 46.96 38.21
CA GLY A 282 -32.74 46.80 37.05
C GLY A 282 -32.06 47.15 35.72
N GLU A 283 -31.24 48.20 35.69
CA GLU A 283 -30.44 48.58 34.51
C GLU A 283 -29.39 47.51 34.16
N PHE A 284 -28.68 46.96 35.15
CA PHE A 284 -27.69 45.90 34.94
C PHE A 284 -28.30 44.59 34.42
N LEU A 285 -29.47 44.20 34.95
CA LEU A 285 -30.21 43.03 34.46
C LEU A 285 -30.66 43.24 33.02
N LYS A 286 -31.18 44.42 32.68
CA LYS A 286 -31.60 44.74 31.32
C LYS A 286 -30.44 44.67 30.31
N ILE A 287 -29.28 45.20 30.67
CA ILE A 287 -28.06 45.10 29.84
C ILE A 287 -27.63 43.63 29.66
N SER A 288 -27.66 42.85 30.75
CA SER A 288 -27.31 41.42 30.70
C SER A 288 -28.30 40.60 29.85
N GLU A 289 -29.60 40.92 29.93
CA GLU A 289 -30.64 40.33 29.08
C GLU A 289 -30.51 40.77 27.62
N GLU A 290 -30.14 42.02 27.34
CA GLU A 290 -29.86 42.50 25.98
C GLU A 290 -28.61 41.82 25.39
N GLU A 291 -27.53 41.62 26.16
CA GLU A 291 -26.35 40.87 25.70
C GLU A 291 -26.67 39.39 25.42
N LEU A 292 -27.45 38.74 26.29
CA LEU A 292 -27.92 37.36 26.10
C LEU A 292 -28.92 37.25 24.93
N GLY A 293 -29.83 38.21 24.81
CA GLY A 293 -30.82 38.30 23.73
C GLY A 293 -30.18 38.57 22.37
N HIS A 294 -29.15 39.42 22.30
CA HIS A 294 -28.37 39.63 21.09
C HIS A 294 -27.64 38.35 20.64
N LEU A 295 -27.14 37.52 21.57
CA LEU A 295 -26.58 36.20 21.27
C LEU A 295 -27.63 35.19 20.75
N GLU A 296 -28.88 35.29 21.20
CA GLU A 296 -29.98 34.43 20.74
C GLU A 296 -30.66 34.90 19.44
N GLU A 297 -30.69 36.21 19.16
CA GLU A 297 -31.40 36.80 18.01
C GLU A 297 -30.48 37.12 16.81
N GLN A 298 -29.20 37.46 17.00
CA GLN A 298 -28.33 37.90 15.90
C GLN A 298 -27.66 36.76 15.10
N GLY A 299 -27.95 35.49 15.39
CA GLY A 299 -27.25 34.39 14.69
C GLY A 299 -28.02 33.13 14.39
N LYS A 300 -29.35 33.06 14.54
CA LYS A 300 -30.09 31.85 14.15
C LYS A 300 -30.19 31.80 12.62
N ILE A 301 -29.29 31.07 11.98
CA ILE A 301 -29.31 30.68 10.56
C ILE A 301 -30.45 29.68 10.32
N CYS A 302 -30.74 28.81 11.31
CA CYS A 302 -31.81 27.82 11.24
C CYS A 302 -32.54 27.69 12.59
N ARG A 303 -33.82 27.26 12.56
CA ARG A 303 -34.61 26.98 13.77
C ARG A 303 -34.19 25.71 14.51
N TYR A 304 -33.47 24.79 13.87
CA TYR A 304 -32.97 23.56 14.48
C TYR A 304 -31.57 23.79 15.09
N PRO A 305 -31.38 23.67 16.43
CA PRO A 305 -30.11 24.02 17.09
C PRO A 305 -28.88 23.28 16.57
N ILE A 306 -29.04 21.99 16.22
CA ILE A 306 -27.95 21.15 15.70
C ILE A 306 -27.51 21.63 14.31
N LEU A 307 -28.48 21.91 13.44
CA LEU A 307 -28.22 22.40 12.09
C LEU A 307 -27.68 23.84 12.11
N ASP A 308 -28.23 24.69 12.98
CA ASP A 308 -27.76 26.06 13.19
C ASP A 308 -26.29 26.11 13.60
N SER A 309 -25.90 25.26 14.55
CA SER A 309 -24.52 25.14 15.03
C SER A 309 -23.56 24.68 13.92
N LEU A 310 -23.99 23.69 13.11
CA LEU A 310 -23.21 23.19 11.98
C LEU A 310 -22.97 24.27 10.92
N LEU A 311 -24.01 25.03 10.57
CA LEU A 311 -23.94 26.09 9.56
C LEU A 311 -23.08 27.25 10.02
N ARG A 312 -23.17 27.64 11.30
CA ARG A 312 -22.28 28.64 11.90
C ARG A 312 -20.81 28.21 11.84
N TYR A 313 -20.52 26.97 12.24
CA TYR A 313 -19.16 26.43 12.20
C TYR A 313 -18.52 26.59 10.82
N TYR A 314 -19.22 26.19 9.74
CA TYR A 314 -18.66 26.30 8.39
C TYR A 314 -18.62 27.73 7.86
N LYS A 315 -19.57 28.58 8.26
CA LYS A 315 -19.54 30.01 7.94
C LYS A 315 -18.30 30.68 8.53
N ASP A 316 -18.06 30.47 9.82
CA ASP A 316 -16.87 30.98 10.52
C ASP A 316 -15.58 30.40 9.90
N TYR A 317 -15.59 29.12 9.54
CA TYR A 317 -14.45 28.46 8.90
C TYR A 317 -14.10 29.06 7.52
N ALA A 318 -15.12 29.43 6.74
CA ALA A 318 -14.99 30.07 5.43
C ALA A 318 -14.53 31.53 5.56
N GLU A 319 -15.14 32.30 6.48
CA GLU A 319 -14.78 33.70 6.74
C GLU A 319 -13.32 33.85 7.19
N ASN A 320 -12.85 32.97 8.09
CA ASN A 320 -11.45 32.93 8.53
C ASN A 320 -10.43 32.62 7.41
N ARG A 321 -10.90 32.19 6.24
CA ARG A 321 -10.07 31.89 5.06
C ARG A 321 -10.38 32.79 3.87
N GLU A 322 -11.07 33.91 4.13
CA GLU A 322 -11.45 34.89 3.12
C GLU A 322 -12.25 34.28 1.96
N ILE A 323 -13.07 33.26 2.25
CA ILE A 323 -13.98 32.64 1.27
C ILE A 323 -15.37 33.26 1.46
N PRO A 324 -15.87 34.06 0.50
CA PRO A 324 -17.23 34.58 0.54
C PRO A 324 -18.26 33.44 0.58
N MET A 325 -19.13 33.45 1.58
CA MET A 325 -20.14 32.42 1.78
C MET A 325 -21.54 33.01 1.94
N GLN A 326 -22.50 32.51 1.16
CA GLN A 326 -23.91 32.90 1.25
C GLN A 326 -24.79 31.72 1.67
N LEU A 327 -25.62 31.94 2.70
CA LEU A 327 -26.53 30.94 3.26
C LEU A 327 -27.99 31.38 3.06
N GLN A 328 -28.79 30.55 2.42
CA GLN A 328 -30.25 30.71 2.28
C GLN A 328 -30.94 29.41 2.69
N ILE A 329 -31.53 29.38 3.90
CA ILE A 329 -32.02 28.14 4.49
C ILE A 329 -33.48 28.29 4.92
N GLN A 330 -34.35 27.52 4.27
CA GLN A 330 -35.77 27.40 4.57
C GLN A 330 -36.08 25.93 4.88
N VAL A 331 -36.34 25.64 6.16
CA VAL A 331 -36.70 24.30 6.64
C VAL A 331 -37.95 24.44 7.50
N SER A 332 -39.02 23.73 7.14
CA SER A 332 -40.29 23.73 7.87
C SER A 332 -40.23 22.89 9.16
N LYS A 333 -41.31 22.97 9.95
CA LYS A 333 -41.43 22.31 11.26
C LYS A 333 -41.74 20.81 11.15
N GLU A 334 -42.17 20.35 9.97
CA GLU A 334 -42.62 18.99 9.70
C GLU A 334 -41.87 18.44 8.48
N TYR A 335 -40.62 18.04 8.69
CA TYR A 335 -39.81 17.41 7.64
C TYR A 335 -39.76 15.90 7.83
N SER A 336 -39.82 15.15 6.73
CA SER A 336 -39.90 13.68 6.72
C SER A 336 -38.54 12.97 6.88
N PHE A 337 -37.43 13.71 6.96
CA PHE A 337 -36.09 13.16 7.25
C PHE A 337 -35.66 13.36 8.70
N HIS A 338 -34.84 12.42 9.19
CA HIS A 338 -34.21 12.51 10.49
C HIS A 338 -33.15 13.62 10.51
N ILE A 339 -33.19 14.50 11.51
CA ILE A 339 -32.33 15.70 11.60
C ILE A 339 -30.82 15.36 11.58
N MET A 340 -30.44 14.20 12.13
CA MET A 340 -29.04 13.74 12.16
C MET A 340 -28.52 13.40 10.76
N ASP A 341 -29.34 12.78 9.92
CA ASP A 341 -28.96 12.40 8.55
C ASP A 341 -28.78 13.65 7.68
N MET A 342 -29.65 14.65 7.88
CA MET A 342 -29.55 15.95 7.23
C MET A 342 -28.26 16.67 7.64
N THR A 343 -27.89 16.66 8.93
CA THR A 343 -26.64 17.27 9.39
C THR A 343 -25.40 16.56 8.85
N ALA A 344 -25.42 15.23 8.74
CA ALA A 344 -24.32 14.47 8.14
C ALA A 344 -24.17 14.77 6.64
N LEU A 345 -25.29 14.83 5.92
CA LEU A 345 -25.30 15.17 4.49
C LEU A 345 -24.75 16.57 4.26
N ILE A 346 -25.26 17.57 4.99
CA ILE A 346 -24.82 18.97 4.86
C ILE A 346 -23.35 19.11 5.26
N GLY A 347 -22.90 18.44 6.31
CA GLY A 347 -21.49 18.44 6.73
C GLY A 347 -20.57 17.94 5.61
N ASN A 348 -20.88 16.78 5.03
CA ASN A 348 -20.10 16.23 3.92
C ASN A 348 -20.09 17.14 2.69
N CYS A 349 -21.23 17.76 2.35
CA CYS A 349 -21.29 18.71 1.24
C CYS A 349 -20.44 19.96 1.50
N MET A 350 -20.45 20.46 2.73
CA MET A 350 -19.67 21.62 3.15
C MET A 350 -18.18 21.36 3.15
N GLU A 351 -17.74 20.20 3.64
CA GLU A 351 -16.34 19.78 3.60
C GLU A 351 -15.84 19.69 2.17
N ASN A 352 -16.58 19.00 1.29
CA ASN A 352 -16.22 18.87 -0.13
C ASN A 352 -16.13 20.25 -0.82
N ALA A 353 -17.07 21.15 -0.54
CA ALA A 353 -17.06 22.49 -1.13
C ALA A 353 -15.87 23.34 -0.65
N LEU A 354 -15.53 23.23 0.65
CA LEU A 354 -14.39 23.93 1.23
C LEU A 354 -13.06 23.39 0.70
N GLU A 355 -12.89 22.06 0.62
CA GLU A 355 -11.69 21.45 0.05
C GLU A 355 -11.49 21.88 -1.41
N ALA A 356 -12.55 21.85 -2.23
CA ALA A 356 -12.49 22.31 -3.61
C ALA A 356 -12.13 23.80 -3.72
N CYS A 357 -12.71 24.65 -2.86
CA CYS A 357 -12.38 26.08 -2.83
C CYS A 357 -10.91 26.34 -2.46
N LEU A 358 -10.33 25.54 -1.57
CA LEU A 358 -8.93 25.70 -1.16
C LEU A 358 -7.94 25.33 -2.27
N GLN A 359 -8.33 24.53 -3.26
CA GLN A 359 -7.49 24.14 -4.40
C GLN A 359 -7.47 25.16 -5.55
N ILE A 360 -8.37 26.15 -5.55
CA ILE A 360 -8.45 27.19 -6.59
C ILE A 360 -7.92 28.54 -6.10
N SER A 361 -7.60 29.42 -7.04
CA SER A 361 -7.08 30.78 -6.77
C SER A 361 -8.05 31.59 -5.89
N PRO A 362 -7.56 32.39 -4.92
CA PRO A 362 -8.39 33.12 -3.96
C PRO A 362 -9.51 33.96 -4.60
N GLU A 363 -9.22 34.64 -5.71
CA GLU A 363 -10.14 35.50 -6.45
C GLU A 363 -11.37 34.78 -7.03
N LYS A 364 -11.33 33.44 -7.13
CA LYS A 364 -12.41 32.61 -7.70
C LYS A 364 -13.19 31.84 -6.64
N ARG A 365 -12.86 31.99 -5.36
CA ARG A 365 -13.49 31.25 -4.27
C ARG A 365 -14.82 31.88 -3.91
N TRP A 366 -15.87 31.08 -3.85
CA TRP A 366 -17.15 31.45 -3.28
C TRP A 366 -17.96 30.18 -2.97
N ILE A 367 -18.81 30.23 -1.96
CA ILE A 367 -19.71 29.12 -1.60
C ILE A 367 -21.12 29.66 -1.44
N GLN A 368 -22.10 29.00 -2.06
CA GLN A 368 -23.52 29.28 -1.85
C GLN A 368 -24.22 28.00 -1.40
N VAL A 369 -24.98 28.11 -0.32
CA VAL A 369 -25.80 27.03 0.20
C VAL A 369 -27.25 27.48 0.18
N GLU A 370 -28.07 26.72 -0.52
CA GLU A 370 -29.50 26.95 -0.63
C GLU A 370 -30.26 25.69 -0.25
N ILE A 371 -31.10 25.79 0.79
CA ILE A 371 -31.98 24.72 1.24
C ILE A 371 -33.41 25.26 1.12
N LYS A 372 -34.19 24.63 0.25
CA LYS A 372 -35.59 24.95 -0.01
C LYS A 372 -36.43 23.69 0.12
N GLU A 373 -37.62 23.86 0.67
CA GLU A 373 -38.64 22.84 0.64
C GLU A 373 -39.31 22.86 -0.75
N VAL A 374 -39.32 21.71 -1.43
CA VAL A 374 -40.04 21.54 -2.69
C VAL A 374 -41.43 21.05 -2.33
N GLY A 375 -42.42 21.93 -2.49
CA GLY A 375 -43.83 21.65 -2.19
C GLY A 375 -44.48 20.63 -3.11
#